data_AF-A0A284VLS0-F1
#
_entry.id   AF-A0A284VLS0-F1
#
_cell.length_a   1.000
_cell.length_b   1.000
_cell.length_c   1.000
_cell.angle_alpha   90.00
_cell.angle_beta   90.00
_cell.angle_gamma   90.00
#
_symmetry.space_group_name_H-M   'P 1'
#
loop_
_entity.id
_entity.type
_entity.pdbx_description
1 polymer ?
#
loop_
_entity_poly.entity_id
_entity_poly.type
_entity_poly.pdbx_seq_one_letter_code
_entity_poly.pdbx_strand_id
1 'polypeptide(L)'
;MTYVDSVFAGATSDMVQLRFTWAISTSVTQVKSSDTYGIFKDASIDQAAKTLSLKNTDTDVSLTKDSTQDLMGNMKFQVADSDILRFYPKVDYEISGAEVTATATAGVGATVTATVPTNVTAVPTTGVTAVTAIGTTEKPPAGTATATPKEPGFEVTLAVTGLLAVAFLVLRQRK
;
A
#
# COMPACT_ATOMS: atom_id res chain seq x y z
N MET A 1 -7.19 -12.92 -13.97
CA MET A 1 -7.39 -14.30 -13.45
C MET A 1 -8.62 -14.29 -12.57
N THR A 2 -9.49 -15.28 -12.72
CA THR A 2 -10.72 -15.40 -11.94
C THR A 2 -10.92 -16.87 -11.59
N TYR A 3 -11.27 -17.15 -10.34
CA TYR A 3 -11.61 -18.49 -9.90
C TYR A 3 -13.10 -18.73 -10.11
N VAL A 4 -13.44 -19.87 -10.72
CA VAL A 4 -14.83 -20.32 -10.84
C VAL A 4 -15.13 -21.17 -9.61
N ASP A 5 -16.09 -20.73 -8.81
CA ASP A 5 -16.46 -21.39 -7.57
C ASP A 5 -17.51 -22.48 -7.82
N SER A 6 -18.53 -22.18 -8.61
CA SER A 6 -19.61 -23.11 -8.89
C SER A 6 -20.26 -22.82 -10.23
N VAL A 7 -20.75 -23.88 -10.87
CA VAL A 7 -21.55 -23.82 -12.09
C VAL A 7 -22.86 -24.53 -11.80
N PHE A 8 -23.97 -23.85 -12.06
CA PHE A 8 -25.31 -24.38 -11.90
C PHE A 8 -25.97 -24.43 -13.27
N ALA A 9 -26.29 -25.63 -13.74
CA ALA A 9 -27.06 -25.82 -14.95
C ALA A 9 -28.55 -25.92 -14.58
N GLY A 10 -29.37 -25.02 -15.09
CA GLY A 10 -30.79 -24.93 -14.79
C GLY A 10 -31.65 -25.37 -15.98
N ALA A 11 -32.91 -25.71 -15.73
CA ALA A 11 -33.84 -26.10 -16.79
C ALA A 11 -34.21 -24.94 -17.75
N THR A 12 -33.87 -23.69 -17.40
CA THR A 12 -34.24 -22.48 -18.17
C THR A 12 -33.08 -21.50 -18.32
N SER A 13 -32.18 -21.43 -17.34
CA SER A 13 -30.98 -20.59 -17.40
C SER A 13 -29.87 -21.22 -16.58
N ASP A 14 -28.65 -21.03 -17.04
CA ASP A 14 -27.44 -21.48 -16.37
C ASP A 14 -26.75 -20.30 -15.68
N MET A 15 -26.09 -20.59 -14.55
CA MET A 15 -25.39 -19.60 -13.75
C MET A 15 -23.97 -20.07 -13.42
N VAL A 16 -23.03 -19.13 -13.43
CA VAL A 16 -21.66 -19.36 -12.97
C VAL A 16 -21.33 -18.39 -11.85
N GLN A 17 -20.88 -18.93 -10.72
CA GLN A 17 -20.39 -18.15 -9.60
C GLN A 17 -18.87 -17.97 -9.73
N LEU A 18 -18.43 -16.72 -9.79
CA LEU A 18 -17.03 -16.33 -9.87
C LEU A 18 -16.57 -15.77 -8.53
N ARG A 19 -15.38 -16.15 -8.08
CA ARG A 19 -14.73 -15.64 -6.87
C ARG A 19 -13.27 -15.28 -7.16
N PHE A 20 -12.70 -14.45 -6.29
CA PHE A 20 -11.27 -14.10 -6.32
C PHE A 20 -10.76 -13.65 -7.69
N THR A 21 -11.41 -12.64 -8.26
CA THR A 21 -10.95 -12.00 -9.49
C THR A 21 -9.77 -11.08 -9.19
N TRP A 22 -8.66 -11.33 -9.88
CA TRP A 22 -7.51 -10.44 -9.94
C TRP A 22 -7.33 -9.94 -11.37
N ALA A 23 -7.25 -8.62 -11.52
CA ALA A 23 -7.05 -7.95 -12.80
C ALA A 23 -6.00 -6.84 -12.65
N ILE A 24 -5.17 -6.70 -13.68
CA ILE A 24 -4.31 -5.55 -13.90
C ILE A 24 -4.81 -4.86 -15.17
N SER A 25 -4.73 -3.53 -15.21
CA SER A 25 -4.97 -2.75 -16.43
C SER A 25 -4.06 -3.20 -17.58
N THR A 26 -4.58 -3.17 -18.80
CA THR A 26 -3.78 -3.38 -20.02
C THR A 26 -3.03 -2.12 -20.46
N SER A 27 -3.32 -0.97 -19.86
CA SER A 27 -2.53 0.24 -20.05
C SER A 27 -1.25 0.13 -19.20
N VAL A 28 -0.12 -0.09 -19.87
CA VAL A 28 1.18 -0.30 -19.23
C VAL A 28 2.14 0.80 -19.65
N THR A 29 2.83 1.38 -18.68
CA THR A 29 3.97 2.28 -18.93
C THR A 29 5.26 1.48 -18.87
N GLN A 30 6.00 1.45 -19.99
CA GLN A 30 7.30 0.78 -20.05
C GLN A 30 8.40 1.72 -19.56
N VAL A 31 9.27 1.20 -18.69
CA VAL A 31 10.50 1.86 -18.25
C VAL A 31 11.66 1.30 -19.07
N LYS A 32 12.51 2.17 -19.62
CA LYS A 32 13.67 1.81 -20.43
C LYS A 32 14.96 2.32 -19.81
N SER A 33 16.05 1.64 -20.12
CA SER A 33 17.38 2.15 -19.77
C SER A 33 17.61 3.48 -20.46
N SER A 34 18.30 4.38 -19.76
CA SER A 34 18.54 5.76 -20.19
C SER A 34 17.30 6.67 -20.22
N ASP A 35 16.15 6.23 -19.69
CA ASP A 35 15.02 7.12 -19.45
C ASP A 35 15.38 8.21 -18.43
N THR A 36 14.76 9.37 -18.58
CA THR A 36 14.91 10.53 -17.69
C THR A 36 13.64 10.75 -16.90
N TYR A 37 13.77 10.92 -15.59
CA TYR A 37 12.68 11.14 -14.66
C TYR A 37 12.97 12.35 -13.77
N GLY A 38 12.42 13.51 -14.15
CA GLY A 38 12.72 14.77 -13.48
C GLY A 38 14.22 15.09 -13.54
N ILE A 39 14.86 15.23 -12.39
CA ILE A 39 16.31 15.47 -12.29
C ILE A 39 17.15 14.19 -12.44
N PHE A 40 16.53 13.01 -12.34
CA PHE A 40 17.24 11.75 -12.45
C PHE A 40 17.38 11.37 -13.91
N LYS A 41 18.62 11.17 -14.35
CA LYS A 41 18.96 10.79 -15.72
C LYS A 41 19.56 9.39 -15.73
N ASP A 42 19.65 8.82 -16.93
CA ASP A 42 20.31 7.55 -17.16
C ASP A 42 19.76 6.40 -16.30
N ALA A 43 18.44 6.22 -16.33
CA ALA A 43 17.80 5.10 -15.63
C ALA A 43 18.51 3.78 -15.93
N SER A 44 18.86 3.04 -14.89
CA SER A 44 19.59 1.78 -15.00
C SER A 44 18.69 0.63 -14.55
N ILE A 45 18.51 -0.35 -15.44
CA ILE A 45 17.66 -1.51 -15.21
C ILE A 45 18.55 -2.75 -15.11
N ASP A 46 18.50 -3.41 -13.96
CA ASP A 46 19.06 -4.75 -13.79
C ASP A 46 17.92 -5.76 -13.82
N GLN A 47 17.80 -6.45 -14.96
CA GLN A 47 16.80 -7.49 -15.13
C GLN A 47 17.09 -8.75 -14.32
N ALA A 48 18.34 -9.04 -13.98
CA ALA A 48 18.68 -10.20 -13.16
C ALA A 48 18.28 -9.93 -11.70
N ALA A 49 18.72 -8.80 -11.14
CA ALA A 49 18.43 -8.39 -9.77
C ALA A 49 17.01 -7.83 -9.57
N LYS A 50 16.26 -7.57 -10.66
CA LYS A 50 14.91 -6.99 -10.65
C LYS A 50 14.87 -5.60 -10.00
N THR A 51 15.88 -4.77 -10.28
CA THR A 51 16.01 -3.43 -9.70
C THR A 51 16.03 -2.34 -10.77
N LEU A 52 15.43 -1.20 -10.44
CA LEU A 52 15.56 0.07 -11.17
C LEU A 52 16.36 1.04 -10.30
N SER A 53 17.43 1.62 -10.86
CA SER A 53 18.25 2.63 -10.21
C SER A 53 18.18 3.95 -10.96
N LEU A 54 17.95 5.04 -10.22
CA LEU A 54 17.86 6.41 -10.74
C LEU A 54 18.94 7.25 -10.06
N LYS A 55 19.65 8.08 -10.82
CA LYS A 55 20.77 8.91 -10.33
C LYS A 55 20.71 10.30 -10.92
N ASN A 56 21.13 11.30 -10.16
CA ASN A 56 21.27 12.69 -10.62
C ASN A 56 22.70 12.90 -11.12
N THR A 57 23.07 12.28 -12.25
CA THR A 57 24.47 12.26 -12.73
C THR A 57 24.97 13.62 -13.19
N ASP A 58 24.09 14.42 -13.83
CA ASP A 58 24.47 15.69 -14.47
C ASP A 58 23.84 16.91 -13.79
N THR A 59 23.20 16.73 -12.63
CA THR A 59 22.39 17.79 -12.02
C THR A 59 22.52 17.74 -10.51
N ASP A 60 23.07 18.81 -9.96
CA ASP A 60 23.16 18.99 -8.51
C ASP A 60 21.80 19.38 -7.93
N VAL A 61 21.50 18.85 -6.75
CA VAL A 61 20.33 19.26 -5.98
C VAL A 61 20.76 20.35 -5.00
N SER A 62 20.39 21.59 -5.30
CA SER A 62 20.65 22.73 -4.42
C SER A 62 19.60 22.83 -3.33
N LEU A 63 19.98 22.59 -2.08
CA LEU A 63 19.08 22.67 -0.93
C LEU A 63 19.02 24.11 -0.37
N THR A 64 18.47 25.02 -1.17
CA THR A 64 18.35 26.43 -0.80
C THR A 64 17.43 26.60 0.41
N LYS A 65 17.79 27.51 1.33
CA LYS A 65 16.96 27.85 2.50
C LYS A 65 15.54 28.26 2.06
N ASP A 66 14.53 27.85 2.84
CA ASP A 66 13.11 28.14 2.59
C ASP A 66 12.64 27.81 1.16
N SER A 67 12.92 26.59 0.71
CA SER A 67 12.61 26.20 -0.67
C SER A 67 12.03 24.79 -0.77
N THR A 68 11.34 24.55 -1.88
CA THR A 68 10.96 23.20 -2.33
C THR A 68 11.80 22.84 -3.54
N GLN A 69 12.41 21.67 -3.53
CA GLN A 69 13.21 21.14 -4.64
C GLN A 69 12.48 19.98 -5.28
N ASP A 70 12.07 20.13 -6.54
CA ASP A 70 11.41 19.06 -7.29
C ASP A 70 12.44 18.01 -7.74
N LEU A 71 12.13 16.73 -7.51
CA LEU A 71 13.00 15.61 -7.89
C LEU A 71 12.45 14.86 -9.10
N MET A 72 11.26 14.27 -8.95
CA MET A 72 10.61 13.46 -9.98
C MET A 72 9.11 13.39 -9.73
N GLY A 73 8.30 13.71 -10.73
CA GLY A 73 6.84 13.70 -10.60
C GLY A 73 6.41 14.53 -9.40
N ASN A 74 5.74 13.91 -8.45
CA ASN A 74 5.28 14.57 -7.22
C ASN A 74 6.28 14.48 -6.06
N MET A 75 7.43 13.81 -6.23
CA MET A 75 8.45 13.66 -5.21
C MET A 75 9.39 14.86 -5.17
N LYS A 76 9.59 15.41 -3.96
CA LYS A 76 10.28 16.68 -3.73
C LYS A 76 11.08 16.63 -2.43
N PHE A 77 12.00 17.57 -2.23
CA PHE A 77 12.50 17.93 -0.91
C PHE A 77 11.84 19.23 -0.43
N GLN A 78 11.50 19.30 0.85
CA GLN A 78 11.21 20.56 1.53
C GLN A 78 12.41 20.94 2.38
N VAL A 79 12.92 22.16 2.19
CA VAL A 79 14.02 22.74 2.96
C VAL A 79 13.45 23.79 3.90
N ALA A 80 13.88 23.78 5.16
CA ALA A 80 13.41 24.72 6.17
C ALA A 80 14.04 26.12 5.98
N ASP A 81 13.33 27.15 6.42
CA ASP A 81 13.91 28.46 6.70
C ASP A 81 14.74 28.40 7.99
N SER A 82 16.02 28.08 7.87
CA SER A 82 16.90 27.80 9.01
C SER A 82 18.36 27.99 8.61
N ASP A 83 19.17 28.60 9.49
CA ASP A 83 20.62 28.74 9.28
C ASP A 83 21.36 27.40 9.33
N ILE A 84 20.78 26.41 10.02
CA ILE A 84 21.23 25.02 10.00
C ILE A 84 20.42 24.28 8.93
N LEU A 85 21.12 23.57 8.04
CA LEU A 85 20.48 22.77 6.98
C LEU A 85 19.56 21.71 7.58
N ARG A 86 18.26 21.83 7.31
CA ARG A 86 17.22 20.85 7.64
C ARG A 86 16.32 20.68 6.43
N PHE A 87 16.16 19.44 5.98
CA PHE A 87 15.30 19.10 4.85
C PHE A 87 14.72 17.69 5.03
N TYR A 88 13.64 17.40 4.31
CA TYR A 88 13.02 16.08 4.28
C TYR A 88 12.36 15.80 2.93
N PRO A 89 12.26 14.53 2.50
CA PRO A 89 11.50 14.15 1.31
C PRO A 89 10.00 14.29 1.55
N LYS A 90 9.27 14.80 0.56
CA LYS A 90 7.81 14.85 0.54
C LYS A 90 7.26 14.39 -0.80
N VAL A 91 5.99 13.98 -0.80
CA VAL A 91 5.22 13.69 -2.02
C VAL A 91 3.92 14.46 -1.96
N ASP A 92 3.63 15.22 -3.02
CA ASP A 92 2.37 15.93 -3.14
C ASP A 92 1.30 15.02 -3.79
N TYR A 93 0.07 15.09 -3.31
CA TYR A 93 -1.06 14.36 -3.88
C TYR A 93 -2.21 15.31 -4.16
N GLU A 94 -2.83 15.17 -5.33
CA GLU A 94 -4.09 15.85 -5.65
C GLU A 94 -5.24 14.89 -5.38
N ILE A 95 -6.22 15.32 -4.59
CA ILE A 95 -7.43 14.56 -4.29
C ILE A 95 -8.59 15.25 -5.01
N SER A 96 -8.95 14.76 -6.20
CA SER A 96 -10.11 15.27 -6.93
C SER A 96 -11.40 14.71 -6.33
N GLY A 97 -12.40 15.58 -6.11
CA GLY A 97 -13.75 15.18 -5.65
C GLY A 97 -13.97 15.12 -4.14
N ALA A 98 -13.00 15.57 -3.32
CA ALA A 98 -13.20 15.75 -1.88
C ALA A 98 -13.70 17.17 -1.57
N GLU A 99 -14.75 17.29 -0.77
CA GLU A 99 -15.08 18.58 -0.14
C GLU A 99 -14.05 18.88 0.95
N VAL A 100 -13.20 19.85 0.70
CA VAL A 100 -12.15 20.26 1.64
C VAL A 100 -12.75 21.21 2.67
N THR A 101 -13.00 20.73 3.89
CA THR A 101 -13.32 21.60 5.03
C THR A 101 -12.02 21.98 5.74
N ALA A 102 -11.51 23.19 5.49
CA ALA A 102 -10.34 23.70 6.20
C ALA A 102 -10.73 24.04 7.65
N THR A 103 -10.14 23.35 8.62
CA THR A 103 -10.20 23.77 10.04
C THR A 103 -8.89 24.47 10.38
N ALA A 104 -8.94 25.80 10.48
CA ALA A 104 -7.80 26.57 10.96
C ALA A 104 -7.54 26.23 12.43
N THR A 105 -6.39 25.63 12.72
CA THR A 105 -5.87 25.53 14.08
C THR A 105 -4.84 26.66 14.25
N ALA A 106 -4.97 27.46 15.30
CA ALA A 106 -4.02 28.53 15.60
C ALA A 106 -2.68 27.92 16.03
N GLY A 107 -1.74 27.80 15.07
CA GLY A 107 -0.40 27.27 15.28
C GLY A 107 0.22 26.80 13.96
N VAL A 108 1.53 26.96 13.80
CA VAL A 108 2.28 26.70 12.55
C VAL A 108 1.96 25.33 11.96
N GLY A 109 1.32 25.35 10.78
CA GLY A 109 1.00 24.15 9.97
C GLY A 109 -0.49 23.86 9.91
N ALA A 110 -1.13 24.18 8.78
CA ALA A 110 -2.48 23.71 8.52
C ALA A 110 -2.50 22.18 8.44
N THR A 111 -3.23 21.52 9.35
CA THR A 111 -3.53 20.10 9.20
C THR A 111 -4.78 19.98 8.32
N VAL A 112 -4.60 19.46 7.11
CA VAL A 112 -5.72 19.18 6.20
C VAL A 112 -6.18 17.75 6.45
N THR A 113 -7.37 17.58 7.02
CA THR A 113 -8.04 16.28 7.12
C THR A 113 -8.98 16.12 5.93
N ALA A 114 -8.56 15.35 4.93
CA ALA A 114 -9.44 14.92 3.86
C ALA A 114 -10.29 13.73 4.33
N THR A 115 -11.62 13.89 4.38
CA THR A 115 -12.53 12.76 4.55
C THR A 115 -12.93 12.28 3.17
N VAL A 116 -12.39 11.13 2.76
CA VAL A 116 -12.71 10.52 1.46
C VAL A 116 -14.07 9.81 1.58
N PRO A 117 -15.06 10.11 0.72
CA PRO A 117 -16.25 9.26 0.62
C PRO A 117 -15.81 7.86 0.20
N THR A 118 -16.30 6.83 0.88
CA THR A 118 -15.84 5.43 0.85
C THR A 118 -16.01 4.69 -0.49
N ASN A 119 -16.15 5.39 -1.61
CA ASN A 119 -16.34 4.80 -2.93
C ASN A 119 -15.36 5.38 -3.97
N VAL A 120 -14.08 5.41 -3.61
CA VAL A 120 -12.99 5.54 -4.59
C VAL A 120 -12.21 4.23 -4.54
N THR A 121 -12.21 3.48 -5.64
CA THR A 121 -11.33 2.33 -5.82
C THR A 121 -9.90 2.85 -5.74
N ALA A 122 -9.23 2.65 -4.61
CA ALA A 122 -7.82 2.97 -4.47
C ALA A 122 -7.04 2.20 -5.56
N VAL A 123 -6.29 2.92 -6.38
CA VAL A 123 -5.21 2.31 -7.15
C VAL A 123 -4.18 1.85 -6.12
N PRO A 124 -3.84 0.56 -6.02
CA PRO A 124 -2.90 0.09 -5.02
C PRO A 124 -1.51 0.61 -5.38
N THR A 125 -1.00 1.55 -4.60
CA THR A 125 0.44 1.83 -4.51
C THR A 125 0.93 1.32 -3.16
N THR A 126 1.93 0.46 -3.22
CA THR A 126 2.54 -0.21 -2.07
C THR A 126 3.19 0.78 -1.10
N GLY A 127 2.72 0.72 0.15
CA GLY A 127 3.43 0.95 1.41
C GLY A 127 4.55 2.00 1.48
N VAL A 128 4.27 3.12 2.14
CA VAL A 128 5.29 3.89 2.85
C VAL A 128 5.03 3.72 4.35
N THR A 129 5.80 2.82 4.98
CA THR A 129 5.91 2.78 6.44
C THR A 129 6.93 3.83 6.86
N ALA A 130 6.53 4.78 7.69
CA ALA A 130 7.44 5.78 8.25
C ALA A 130 8.58 5.10 9.02
N VAL A 131 9.83 5.42 8.67
CA VAL A 131 11.02 4.97 9.41
C VAL A 131 11.25 5.94 10.57
N THR A 132 11.26 5.40 11.80
CA THR A 132 11.71 6.11 13.01
C THR A 132 13.21 5.94 13.17
N ALA A 133 13.95 6.99 13.54
CA ALA A 133 15.40 7.00 13.63
C ALA A 133 15.97 6.52 15.00
N ILE A 134 16.94 5.60 14.90
CA ILE A 134 18.20 5.33 15.63
C ILE A 134 18.24 5.20 17.17
N GLY A 135 18.78 4.06 17.62
CA GLY A 135 19.44 3.86 18.92
C GLY A 135 20.64 2.91 18.78
N THR A 136 21.71 3.21 19.50
CA THR A 136 23.09 2.67 19.43
C THR A 136 23.27 1.20 19.84
N THR A 137 24.40 0.65 19.39
CA THR A 137 24.92 -0.72 19.58
C THR A 137 25.17 -1.15 21.03
N GLU A 138 24.70 -2.34 21.41
CA GLU A 138 25.30 -3.17 22.45
C GLU A 138 25.34 -4.65 22.00
N LYS A 139 26.44 -5.33 22.28
CA LYS A 139 26.78 -6.70 21.86
C LYS A 139 26.02 -7.74 22.69
N PRO A 140 25.26 -8.69 22.09
CA PRO A 140 24.64 -9.79 22.84
C PRO A 140 25.62 -10.97 23.11
N PRO A 141 25.52 -11.65 24.27
CA PRO A 141 26.24 -12.90 24.55
C PRO A 141 25.56 -14.12 23.86
N ALA A 142 26.31 -15.23 23.76
CA ALA A 142 25.95 -16.44 23.01
C ALA A 142 25.12 -17.47 23.79
N GLY A 143 24.24 -18.22 23.07
CA GLY A 143 23.58 -19.50 23.42
C GLY A 143 22.31 -19.38 24.29
N THR A 144 21.16 -20.05 24.08
CA THR A 144 20.85 -21.39 23.53
C THR A 144 19.32 -21.57 23.31
N ALA A 145 18.94 -22.37 22.28
CA ALA A 145 17.72 -23.17 22.00
C ALA A 145 16.25 -22.65 22.14
N THR A 146 15.58 -22.64 20.97
CA THR A 146 14.22 -23.10 20.57
C THR A 146 12.99 -23.01 21.49
N ALA A 147 11.96 -22.30 21.00
CA ALA A 147 10.53 -22.67 21.14
C ALA A 147 9.71 -22.16 19.93
N THR A 148 8.81 -23.02 19.43
CA THR A 148 7.96 -22.87 18.24
C THR A 148 6.85 -21.80 18.43
N PRO A 149 6.52 -20.94 17.44
CA PRO A 149 5.43 -19.97 17.57
C PRO A 149 4.04 -20.61 17.47
N LYS A 150 3.11 -20.14 18.30
CA LYS A 150 1.68 -20.48 18.28
C LYS A 150 0.93 -19.32 17.63
N GLU A 151 0.22 -19.56 16.53
CA GLU A 151 -0.55 -18.52 15.83
C GLU A 151 -1.92 -18.26 16.50
N PRO A 152 -2.36 -16.99 16.63
CA PRO A 152 -3.67 -16.64 17.19
C PRO A 152 -4.77 -16.53 16.11
N GLY A 153 -5.85 -17.29 16.30
CA GLY A 153 -7.24 -16.80 16.20
C GLY A 153 -7.95 -16.75 14.85
N PHE A 154 -8.67 -17.83 14.47
CA PHE A 154 -10.01 -17.81 13.85
C PHE A 154 -10.73 -19.13 14.17
N GLU A 155 -11.63 -19.09 15.16
CA GLU A 155 -12.42 -20.24 15.60
C GLU A 155 -13.40 -20.72 14.51
N VAL A 156 -13.29 -21.99 14.11
CA VAL A 156 -14.15 -22.68 13.11
C VAL A 156 -15.41 -23.28 13.78
N THR A 157 -15.92 -22.70 14.86
CA THR A 157 -16.93 -23.35 15.71
C THR A 157 -18.39 -23.09 15.35
N LEU A 158 -18.70 -22.37 14.26
CA LEU A 158 -20.09 -22.06 13.88
C LEU A 158 -20.71 -22.93 12.76
N ALA A 159 -19.95 -23.77 12.07
CA ALA A 159 -20.51 -24.58 10.96
C ALA A 159 -21.05 -25.96 11.40
N VAL A 160 -20.54 -26.54 12.48
CA VAL A 160 -20.87 -27.94 12.85
C VAL A 160 -22.16 -28.05 13.69
N THR A 161 -22.52 -27.01 14.45
CA THR A 161 -23.74 -27.01 15.29
C THR A 161 -25.02 -26.82 14.47
N GLY A 162 -24.98 -26.09 13.36
CA GLY A 162 -26.15 -25.87 12.49
C GLY A 162 -26.61 -27.14 11.76
N LEU A 163 -25.69 -27.96 11.26
CA LEU A 163 -26.02 -29.20 10.53
C LEU A 163 -26.64 -30.26 11.46
N LEU A 164 -26.18 -30.35 12.72
CA LEU A 164 -26.75 -31.24 13.72
C LEU A 164 -28.17 -30.83 14.15
N ALA A 165 -28.46 -29.53 14.21
CA ALA A 165 -29.81 -29.04 14.54
C ALA A 165 -30.85 -29.38 13.46
N VAL A 166 -30.47 -29.30 12.17
CA VAL A 166 -31.35 -29.68 11.05
C VAL A 166 -31.59 -31.19 11.03
N ALA A 167 -30.56 -32.01 11.27
CA ALA A 167 -30.69 -33.46 11.32
C ALA A 167 -31.60 -33.92 12.48
N PHE A 168 -31.51 -33.28 13.66
CA PHE A 168 -32.36 -33.59 14.81
C PHE A 168 -33.84 -33.21 14.56
N LEU A 169 -34.10 -32.10 13.87
CA LEU A 169 -35.45 -31.64 13.57
C LEU A 169 -36.16 -32.57 12.55
N VAL A 170 -35.43 -33.08 11.56
CA VAL A 170 -35.96 -34.04 10.57
C VAL A 170 -36.22 -35.42 11.19
N LEU A 171 -35.40 -35.88 12.14
CA LEU A 171 -35.63 -37.17 12.80
C LEU A 171 -36.84 -37.12 13.75
N ARG A 172 -37.14 -35.98 14.37
CA ARG A 172 -38.27 -35.81 15.31
C ARG A 172 -39.62 -35.76 14.61
N GLN A 173 -39.69 -35.34 13.34
CA GLN A 173 -40.95 -35.31 12.57
C GLN A 173 -41.36 -36.68 12.00
N ARG A 174 -40.56 -37.75 12.22
CA ARG A 174 -40.85 -39.11 11.76
C ARG A 174 -41.41 -40.05 12.85
N LYS A 175 -42.10 -39.52 13.86
CA LYS A 175 -42.94 -40.32 14.77
C LYS A 175 -44.39 -39.87 14.70
#